data_AF-A0A8K0VBV1-F1
#
_entry.id   AF-A0A8K0VBV1-F1
#
_cell.length_a   1.000
_cell.length_b   1.000
_cell.length_c   1.000
_cell.angle_alpha   90.00
_cell.angle_beta   90.00
_cell.angle_gamma   90.00
#
_symmetry.space_group_name_H-M   'P 1'
#
loop_
_entity.id
_entity.type
_entity.pdbx_description
1 polymer ?
#
loop_
_entity_poly.entity_id
_entity_poly.type
_entity_poly.pdbx_seq_one_letter_code
_entity_poly.pdbx_strand_id
1 'polypeptide(L)' 'MKAENLKDNPVADRLVGIPQIAPVVGVCNCTLRKMAKAGTNGIPVRWVGTRWWASRRELTAWLEAQVTGPGA' A
#
# COMPACT_ATOMS: atom_id res chain seq x y z
N MET A 1 -26.15 -12.26 -20.64
CA MET A 1 -24.83 -11.82 -20.13
C MET A 1 -25.06 -10.48 -19.43
N LYS A 2 -25.18 -10.48 -18.09
CA LYS A 2 -25.34 -9.24 -17.32
C LYS A 2 -23.94 -8.69 -17.03
N ALA A 3 -23.70 -7.45 -17.44
CA ALA A 3 -22.50 -6.70 -17.04
C ALA A 3 -22.62 -6.41 -15.54
N GLU A 4 -22.01 -7.26 -14.72
CA GLU A 4 -21.99 -7.08 -13.29
C GLU A 4 -21.12 -5.87 -12.94
N ASN A 5 -21.74 -4.99 -12.15
CA ASN A 5 -21.26 -3.67 -11.79
C ASN A 5 -19.90 -3.79 -11.09
N LEU A 6 -18.82 -3.43 -11.78
CA LEU A 6 -17.43 -3.42 -11.29
C LEU A 6 -17.22 -2.58 -10.02
N LYS A 7 -18.22 -1.78 -9.63
CA LYS A 7 -18.20 -0.88 -8.47
C LYS A 7 -18.43 -1.61 -7.14
N ASP A 8 -18.95 -2.84 -7.16
CA ASP A 8 -19.31 -3.60 -5.96
C ASP A 8 -18.52 -4.90 -5.78
N ASN A 9 -17.36 -5.03 -6.45
CA ASN A 9 -16.53 -6.23 -6.28
C ASN A 9 -15.48 -6.04 -5.16
N PRO A 10 -15.68 -6.59 -3.95
CA PRO A 10 -14.69 -6.54 -2.87
C PRO A 10 -13.42 -7.34 -3.17
N VAL A 11 -13.39 -8.10 -4.28
CA VAL A 11 -12.33 -9.08 -4.63
C VAL A 11 -11.16 -8.48 -5.42
N ALA A 12 -11.24 -7.23 -5.89
CA ALA A 12 -10.15 -6.59 -6.62
C ALA A 12 -9.37 -5.60 -5.76
N ASP A 13 -8.84 -6.05 -4.61
CA ASP A 13 -7.86 -5.24 -3.88
C ASP A 13 -6.66 -4.99 -4.80
N ARG A 14 -6.52 -3.74 -5.26
CA ARG A 14 -5.48 -3.38 -6.23
C ARG A 14 -4.15 -3.32 -5.52
N LEU A 15 -3.23 -4.17 -5.95
CA LEU A 15 -1.83 -4.07 -5.56
C LEU A 15 -1.20 -2.82 -6.19
N VAL A 16 -0.57 -1.99 -5.36
CA VAL A 16 0.19 -0.82 -5.77
C VAL A 16 1.68 -1.07 -5.58
N GLY A 17 2.48 -0.65 -6.56
CA GLY A 17 3.92 -0.87 -6.54
C GLY A 17 4.67 0.25 -5.83
N ILE A 18 5.95 0.00 -5.51
CA ILE A 18 6.87 1.00 -4.94
C ILE A 18 6.79 2.39 -5.61
N PRO A 19 6.75 2.53 -6.96
CA PRO A 19 6.67 3.84 -7.60
C PRO A 19 5.45 4.68 -7.22
N GLN A 20 4.35 4.02 -6.85
CA GLN A 20 3.11 4.69 -6.43
C GLN A 20 3.09 4.92 -4.92
N ILE A 21 3.66 3.99 -4.14
CA ILE A 21 3.70 4.08 -2.67
C ILE A 21 4.66 5.18 -2.22
N ALA A 22 5.86 5.24 -2.82
CA ALA A 22 6.95 6.13 -2.42
C ALA A 22 6.54 7.62 -2.29
N PRO A 23 5.88 8.25 -3.28
CA PRO A 23 5.44 9.64 -3.15
C PRO A 23 4.36 9.82 -2.07
N VAL A 24 3.49 8.82 -1.87
CA VAL A 24 2.40 8.87 -0.88
C VAL A 24 2.95 8.86 0.55
N VAL A 25 4.02 8.10 0.79
CA VAL A 25 4.70 8.03 2.10
C VAL A 25 5.83 9.06 2.24
N GLY A 26 6.05 9.93 1.24
CA GLY A 26 7.05 10.99 1.29
C GLY A 26 8.52 10.54 1.21
N VAL A 27 8.83 9.41 0.56
CA VAL A 27 10.22 8.92 0.43
C VAL A 27 10.60 8.59 -1.01
N CYS A 28 11.90 8.45 -1.32
CA CYS A 28 12.33 7.94 -2.62
C CYS A 28 12.06 6.43 -2.76
N ASN A 29 11.88 5.97 -4.00
CA ASN A 29 11.77 4.55 -4.36
C ASN A 29 12.90 3.68 -3.76
N CYS A 30 14.11 4.23 -3.77
CA CYS A 30 15.31 3.61 -3.20
C CYS A 30 15.18 3.33 -1.70
N THR A 31 14.80 4.36 -0.96
CA THR A 31 14.64 4.33 0.50
C THR A 31 13.50 3.40 0.87
N LEU A 32 12.36 3.48 0.15
CA LEU A 32 11.23 2.58 0.42
C LEU A 32 11.61 1.10 0.23
N ARG A 33 12.40 0.76 -0.80
CA ARG A 33 12.90 -0.61 -1.00
C ARG A 33 13.83 -1.06 0.13
N LYS A 34 14.72 -0.17 0.59
CA LYS A 34 15.63 -0.47 1.71
C LYS A 34 14.83 -0.71 3.00
N MET A 35 13.86 0.16 3.27
CA MET A 35 12.95 0.05 4.42
C MET A 35 12.11 -1.23 4.36
N ALA A 36 11.51 -1.56 3.21
CA ALA A 36 10.76 -2.79 3.03
C ALA A 36 11.63 -4.04 3.23
N LYS A 37 12.88 -4.01 2.74
CA LYS A 37 13.84 -5.11 2.93
C LYS A 37 14.29 -5.25 4.39
N ALA A 38 14.45 -4.13 5.10
CA ALA A 38 14.84 -4.11 6.50
C ALA A 38 13.67 -4.43 7.46
N GLY A 39 12.42 -4.31 7.00
CA GLY A 39 11.23 -4.51 7.82
C GLY A 39 10.97 -3.39 8.84
N THR A 40 11.57 -2.22 8.65
CA THR A 40 11.74 -1.23 9.73
C THR A 40 10.64 -0.18 9.84
N ASN A 41 9.71 -0.07 8.88
CA ASN A 41 8.89 1.15 8.76
C ASN A 41 7.38 0.96 8.99
N GLY A 42 6.91 -0.25 9.32
CA GLY A 42 5.48 -0.53 9.53
C GLY A 42 4.58 -0.33 8.30
N ILE A 43 5.12 0.17 7.18
CA ILE A 43 4.40 0.34 5.91
C ILE A 43 4.04 -1.07 5.39
N PRO A 44 2.77 -1.32 5.00
CA PRO A 44 2.28 -2.65 4.60
C PRO A 44 2.74 -3.05 3.19
N VAL A 45 4.06 -3.04 2.96
CA VAL A 45 4.69 -3.49 1.72
C VAL A 45 5.18 -4.92 1.89
N ARG A 46 4.78 -5.81 1.00
CA ARG A 46 5.17 -7.22 0.96
C ARG A 46 5.77 -7.61 -0.39
N TRP A 47 6.63 -8.61 -0.37
CA TRP A 47 7.18 -9.19 -1.59
C TRP A 47 6.15 -10.15 -2.20
N VAL A 48 5.67 -9.87 -3.41
CA VAL A 48 4.71 -10.73 -4.13
C VAL A 48 5.27 -11.05 -5.50
N GLY A 49 5.49 -12.35 -5.74
CA GLY A 49 6.18 -12.85 -6.93
C GLY A 49 7.63 -12.35 -7.00
N THR A 50 7.85 -11.28 -7.76
CA THR A 50 9.18 -10.72 -8.05
C THR A 50 9.31 -9.23 -7.74
N ARG A 51 8.31 -8.64 -7.10
CA ARG A 51 8.28 -7.19 -6.81
C ARG A 51 7.68 -6.90 -5.44
N TRP A 52 7.97 -5.71 -4.94
CA TRP A 52 7.37 -5.16 -3.73
C TRP A 52 6.03 -4.51 -4.06
N TRP A 53 4.99 -4.92 -3.33
CA TRP A 53 3.61 -4.47 -3.49
C TRP A 53 2.99 -4.15 -2.14
N ALA A 54 2.07 -3.20 -2.11
CA ALA A 54 1.15 -3.02 -1.00
C ALA A 54 -0.29 -3.21 -1.52
N SER A 55 -1.16 -3.75 -0.67
CA SER A 55 -2.59 -3.60 -0.87
C SER A 55 -2.95 -2.12 -0.82
N ARG A 56 -3.80 -1.66 -1.74
CA ARG A 56 -4.33 -0.28 -1.64
C ARG A 56 -5.09 -0.09 -0.34
N ARG A 57 -5.90 -1.06 0.08
CA ARG A 57 -6.67 -0.99 1.33
C ARG A 57 -5.75 -0.91 2.56
N GLU A 58 -4.76 -1.78 2.64
CA GLU A 58 -3.82 -1.78 3.78
C GLU A 58 -3.01 -0.46 3.81
N LEU A 59 -2.56 0.03 2.64
CA LEU A 59 -1.84 1.30 2.56
C LEU A 59 -2.71 2.48 2.99
N THR A 60 -3.98 2.53 2.57
CA THR A 60 -4.92 3.57 3.01
C THR A 60 -5.13 3.53 4.52
N ALA A 61 -5.40 2.36 5.10
CA ALA A 61 -5.59 2.22 6.54
C ALA A 61 -4.33 2.62 7.33
N TRP A 62 -3.14 2.28 6.82
CA TRP A 62 -1.88 2.71 7.39
C TRP A 62 -1.72 4.23 7.35
N LEU A 63 -2.04 4.88 6.22
CA LEU A 63 -1.98 6.33 6.07
C LEU A 63 -2.97 7.04 7.00
N GLU A 64 -4.21 6.55 7.07
CA GLU A 64 -5.21 7.07 7.99
C GLU A 64 -4.69 7.02 9.42
N ALA A 65 -4.14 5.89 9.86
CA ALA A 65 -3.55 5.76 11.19
C ALA A 65 -2.38 6.74 11.46
N GLN A 66 -1.62 7.14 10.43
CA GLN A 66 -0.59 8.18 10.58
C GLN A 66 -1.18 9.59 10.73
N VAL A 67 -2.31 9.87 10.06
CA VAL A 67 -2.96 11.19 10.10
C VAL A 67 -3.78 11.38 11.38
N THR A 68 -4.46 10.34 11.87
CA THR A 68 -5.32 10.47 13.06
C THR A 68 -4.56 10.53 14.38
N GLY A 69 -3.31 10.04 14.42
CA GLY A 69 -2.46 10.04 15.62
C GLY A 69 -3.04 9.29 16.83
N PRO A 70 -2.21 8.85 17.79
CA PRO A 70 -2.69 8.46 19.12
C PRO A 70 -3.01 9.73 19.91
N GLY A 71 -4.19 10.31 19.71
CA GLY A 71 -4.59 11.52 20.44
C GLY A 71 -5.79 12.24 19.83
N ALA A 72 -6.97 11.64 19.97
CA ALA A 72 -8.25 12.35 20.04
C ALA A 72 -8.83 12.11 21.43
#